data_AF-A0A8T6M5D5-F1
#
_entry.id   AF-A0A8T6M5D5-F1
#
_cell.length_a   1.000
_cell.length_b   1.000
_cell.length_c   1.000
_cell.angle_alpha   90.00
_cell.angle_beta   90.00
_cell.angle_gamma   90.00
#
_symmetry.space_group_name_H-M   'P 1'
#
loop_
_entity.id
_entity.type
_entity.pdbx_description
1 polymer ?
#
loop_
_entity_poly.entity_id
_entity_poly.type
_entity_poly.pdbx_seq_one_letter_code
_entity_poly.pdbx_strand_id
1 'polypeptide(L)' 'MPQLGIKIDTIPGRITTYNLYTYAISTFYGQCSELCGANHGFMPIVVESVPFSNFFD' A
#
# COMPACT_ATOMS: atom_id res chain seq x y z
N MET A 1 -4.05 -1.65 -3.37
CA MET A 1 -3.53 -3.01 -3.10
C MET A 1 -4.67 -4.02 -3.21
N PRO A 2 -4.88 -4.61 -4.40
CA PRO A 2 -6.06 -5.44 -4.69
C PRO A 2 -6.23 -6.62 -3.73
N GLN A 3 -5.13 -7.30 -3.38
CA GLN A 3 -5.13 -8.48 -2.50
C GLN A 3 -5.62 -8.17 -1.07
N LEU A 4 -5.43 -6.92 -0.61
CA LEU A 4 -5.87 -6.46 0.70
C LEU A 4 -7.21 -5.71 0.62
N GLY A 5 -7.78 -5.53 -0.58
CA GLY A 5 -9.02 -4.77 -0.78
C GLY A 5 -8.89 -3.26 -0.53
N ILE A 6 -7.67 -2.71 -0.61
CA ILE A 6 -7.39 -1.32 -0.23
C ILE A 6 -7.20 -0.44 -1.46
N LYS A 7 -7.95 0.66 -1.51
CA LYS A 7 -7.72 1.80 -2.39
C LYS A 7 -8.04 3.07 -1.62
N ILE A 8 -7.11 4.02 -1.62
CA ILE A 8 -7.26 5.33 -0.99
C ILE A 8 -6.59 6.35 -1.90
N ASP A 9 -7.28 7.45 -2.16
CA ASP A 9 -6.76 8.51 -3.01
C ASP A 9 -5.86 9.45 -2.20
N THR A 10 -4.73 9.85 -2.78
CA THR A 10 -3.80 10.80 -2.16
C THR A 10 -4.16 12.21 -2.62
N ILE A 11 -4.94 12.94 -1.83
CA ILE A 11 -5.43 14.29 -2.15
C ILE A 11 -4.56 15.33 -1.43
N PRO A 12 -3.91 16.27 -2.16
CA PRO A 12 -3.12 17.34 -1.54
C PRO A 12 -3.94 18.14 -0.53
N GLY A 13 -3.38 18.36 0.67
CA GLY A 13 -4.05 19.10 1.75
C GLY A 13 -5.06 18.29 2.57
N ARG A 14 -5.26 17.00 2.29
CA ARG A 14 -6.11 16.10 3.08
C ARG A 14 -5.33 14.89 3.57
N ILE A 15 -5.45 14.59 4.86
CA ILE A 15 -4.91 13.35 5.45
C ILE A 15 -6.05 12.32 5.51
N THR A 16 -5.82 11.16 4.89
CA THR A 16 -6.73 10.01 4.93
C THR A 16 -6.07 8.89 5.71
N THR A 17 -6.75 8.38 6.74
CA THR A 17 -6.27 7.28 7.58
C THR A 17 -7.05 6.00 7.29
N TYR A 18 -6.37 4.85 7.32
CA TYR A 18 -6.98 3.54 7.17
C TYR A 18 -6.27 2.52 8.05
N ASN A 19 -7.04 1.61 8.65
CA ASN A 19 -6.50 0.57 9.51
C ASN A 19 -6.21 -0.69 8.70
N LEU A 20 -4.94 -1.07 8.63
CA LEU A 20 -4.47 -2.26 7.94
C LEU A 20 -4.33 -3.43 8.92
N TYR A 21 -4.93 -4.58 8.61
CA TYR A 21 -4.68 -5.83 9.33
C TYR A 21 -4.44 -6.95 8.32
N THR A 22 -3.33 -7.67 8.47
CA THR A 22 -2.96 -8.78 7.61
C THR A 22 -2.77 -10.04 8.43
N TYR A 23 -3.45 -11.12 8.09
CA TYR A 23 -3.32 -12.41 8.79
C TYR A 23 -2.23 -13.32 8.20
N ALA A 24 -1.72 -12.98 7.03
CA ALA A 24 -0.72 -13.76 6.32
C ALA A 24 0.65 -13.04 6.34
N ILE A 25 1.71 -13.82 6.49
CA ILE A 25 3.09 -13.39 6.21
C ILE A 25 3.26 -13.51 4.70
N SER A 26 3.24 -12.37 4.01
CA SER A 26 3.41 -12.33 2.55
C SER A 26 3.77 -10.92 2.07
N THR A 27 4.26 -10.85 0.84
CA THR A 27 4.45 -9.60 0.10
C THR A 27 3.23 -9.31 -0.76
N PHE A 28 2.65 -8.13 -0.58
CA PHE A 28 1.48 -7.65 -1.30
C PHE A 28 1.88 -6.54 -2.26
N TYR A 29 1.31 -6.56 -3.46
CA TYR A 29 1.63 -5.61 -4.52
C TYR A 29 0.45 -4.70 -4.87
N GLY A 30 0.76 -3.46 -5.23
CA GLY A 30 -0.19 -2.46 -5.69
C GLY A 30 0.43 -1.55 -6.73
N GLN A 31 -0.43 -0.81 -7.41
CA GLN A 31 -0.07 0.25 -8.36
C GLN A 31 -0.90 1.48 -8.03
N CYS A 32 -0.42 2.64 -8.47
CA CYS A 32 -1.23 3.85 -8.47
C CYS A 32 -2.51 3.61 -9.27
N SER A 33 -3.64 4.08 -8.74
CA SER A 33 -4.98 3.86 -9.32
C SER A 33 -5.65 5.16 -9.76
N GLU A 34 -4.89 6.25 -9.83
CA GLU A 34 -5.35 7.58 -10.25
C GLU A 34 -4.30 8.22 -11.16
N LEU A 35 -4.71 8.73 -12.33
CA LEU A 35 -3.77 9.27 -13.31
C LEU A 35 -3.02 10.49 -12.71
N CYS A 36 -1.71 10.35 -12.53
CA CYS A 36 -0.89 11.34 -11.80
C CYS A 36 0.29 11.91 -12.60
N GLY A 37 0.36 11.67 -13.91
CA GLY A 37 1.40 12.22 -14.81
C GLY A 37 2.13 11.16 -15.63
N ALA A 38 3.25 11.55 -16.25
CA ALA A 38 3.98 10.72 -17.21
C ALA A 38 4.46 9.37 -16.65
N ASN A 39 4.81 9.34 -15.35
CA ASN A 39 5.30 8.13 -14.68
C ASN A 39 4.21 7.36 -13.93
N HIS A 40 2.93 7.61 -14.23
CA HIS A 40 1.80 7.00 -13.51
C HIS A 40 1.85 5.46 -13.45
N GLY A 41 2.34 4.79 -14.50
CA GLY A 41 2.50 3.33 -14.53
C GLY A 41 3.78 2.78 -13.89
N PHE A 42 4.71 3.64 -13.46
CA PHE A 42 6.03 3.26 -12.95
C PHE A 42 6.19 3.54 -11.44
N MET A 43 5.08 3.57 -10.70
CA MET A 43 5.05 3.81 -9.26
C MET A 43 4.38 2.66 -8.50
N PRO A 44 5.07 1.51 -8.35
CA PRO A 44 4.57 0.38 -7.59
C PRO A 44 4.51 0.68 -6.09
N ILE A 45 3.60 -0.02 -5.40
CA ILE A 45 3.51 -0.04 -3.94
C ILE A 45 3.72 -1.50 -3.51
N VAL A 46 4.63 -1.72 -2.56
CA VAL A 46 4.92 -3.05 -2.00
C VAL A 46 4.77 -2.97 -0.48
N VAL A 47 4.04 -3.92 0.09
CA VAL A 47 3.90 -4.09 1.54
C VAL A 47 4.32 -5.51 1.89
N GLU A 48 5.24 -5.63 2.83
CA GLU A 48 5.66 -6.92 3.36
C GLU A 48 5.12 -7.09 4.77
N SER A 49 4.40 -8.19 4.99
CA SER A 49 3.96 -8.61 6.32
C SER A 49 4.98 -9.59 6.88
N VAL A 50 5.61 -9.21 7.99
CA VAL A 50 6.63 -9.99 8.69
C VAL A 50 6.21 -10.27 10.13
N PRO A 51 6.75 -11.31 10.79
CA PRO A 51 6.57 -11.51 12.22
C PRO A 51 7.03 -10.30 13.03
N PHE A 52 6.43 -10.10 14.21
CA PHE A 52 6.75 -8.97 15.09
C PHE A 52 8.24 -8.92 15.46
N SER A 53 8.89 -10.05 15.72
CA SER A 53 10.34 -10.12 15.97
C SER A 53 11.14 -9.43 14.85
N ASN A 54 10.88 -9.86 13.61
CA ASN A 54 11.59 -9.39 12.42
C ASN A 54 11.26 -7.95 12.04
N PHE A 55 10.20 -7.35 12.60
CA PHE A 55 9.86 -5.96 12.35
C PHE A 55 10.65 -4.98 13.24
N PHE A 56 11.04 -5.42 14.45
CA PHE A 56 11.74 -4.58 15.43
C PHE A 56 13.26 -4.84 15.48
N ASP A 57 13.72 -5.95 14.89
CA ASP A 57 15.15 -6.21 14.64
C ASP A 57 15.71 -5.24 13.59
#